data_AF-A0A7K8TJG1-F1
#
_entry.id   AF-A0A7K8TJG1-F1
#
_cell.length_a   1.000
_cell.length_b   1.000
_cell.length_c   1.000
_cell.angle_alpha   90.00
_cell.angle_beta   90.00
_cell.angle_gamma   90.00
#
_symmetry.space_group_name_H-M   'P 1'
#
loop_
_entity.id
_entity.type
_entity.pdbx_description
1 polymer ?
#
loop_
_entity_poly.entity_id
_entity_poly.type
_entity_poly.pdbx_seq_one_letter_code
_entity_poly.pdbx_strand_id
1 'polypeptide(L)'
;MAYILRQSPAGHGHGHGVGGYEQLESTGGCRPGHMPLPGSTSVRAAFVHVVGDLLQSIGVLVAATIIYFKPQCKIADPISTLFFSVFVLGSTFTILRDVFRVLMEGAPRGIEFDTVKEVLLGVCGVKSAHDLHLWALTPSHHAMSVHVAVDASADPETVLWEATTRLRSKFGFTSCTVQVERNREEMA
;
A
#
# COMPACT_ATOMS: atom_id res chain seq x y z
N MET A 1 -14.19 37.27 -6.51
CA MET A 1 -15.09 37.06 -5.35
C MET A 1 -14.64 35.78 -4.67
N ALA A 2 -13.95 35.71 -3.54
CA ALA A 2 -13.36 36.68 -2.64
C ALA A 2 -12.12 36.01 -2.03
N TYR A 3 -11.03 36.76 -1.93
CA TYR A 3 -9.81 36.41 -1.23
C TYR A 3 -9.98 36.73 0.26
N ILE A 4 -9.74 35.78 1.16
CA ILE A 4 -9.40 36.07 2.57
C ILE A 4 -8.54 34.93 3.09
N LEU A 5 -7.26 35.19 3.39
CA LEU A 5 -6.64 34.73 4.64
C LEU A 5 -5.50 35.68 5.05
N ARG A 6 -5.86 36.49 6.06
CA ARG A 6 -5.08 36.99 7.20
C ARG A 6 -3.65 37.53 6.96
N GLN A 7 -3.55 38.85 7.07
CA GLN A 7 -2.35 39.52 7.56
C GLN A 7 -2.25 39.39 9.09
N SER A 8 -1.04 39.20 9.62
CA SER A 8 -0.62 39.78 10.90
C SER A 8 0.87 40.12 10.83
N PRO A 9 1.30 41.29 11.37
CA PRO A 9 2.62 41.84 11.15
C PRO A 9 3.58 41.54 12.30
N ALA A 10 4.83 41.24 11.97
CA ALA A 10 6.04 41.45 12.76
C ALA A 10 7.20 41.26 11.74
N GLY A 11 8.10 42.19 11.49
CA GLY A 11 8.81 43.05 12.42
C GLY A 11 10.29 42.67 12.35
N HIS A 12 11.03 43.35 11.47
CA HIS A 12 12.47 43.65 11.52
C HIS A 12 13.54 42.54 11.53
N GLY A 13 14.55 42.71 10.65
CA GLY A 13 15.92 42.26 10.91
C GLY A 13 16.72 41.77 9.70
N HIS A 14 17.10 42.67 8.78
CA HIS A 14 18.17 42.38 7.82
C HIS A 14 19.53 42.68 8.46
N GLY A 15 20.37 41.65 8.62
CA GLY A 15 21.78 41.77 8.95
C GLY A 15 22.62 40.92 7.99
N HIS A 16 23.43 41.56 7.17
CA HIS A 16 24.46 40.91 6.36
C HIS A 16 25.70 40.66 7.22
N GLY A 17 26.26 39.45 7.17
CA GLY A 17 27.54 39.10 7.79
C GLY A 17 28.21 37.95 7.04
N VAL A 18 29.37 38.23 6.46
CA VAL A 18 30.21 37.34 5.65
C VAL A 18 31.15 36.53 6.56
N GLY A 19 31.39 35.26 6.21
CA GLY A 19 32.65 34.55 6.43
C GLY A 19 32.76 33.71 7.70
N GLY A 20 33.18 32.44 7.52
CA GLY A 20 33.61 31.56 8.62
C GLY A 20 33.38 30.09 8.30
N TYR A 21 34.35 29.47 7.63
CA TYR A 21 34.47 28.01 7.60
C TYR A 21 35.01 27.59 8.98
N GLU A 22 34.19 26.98 9.83
CA GLU A 22 34.72 26.20 10.95
C GLU A 22 33.98 24.88 11.09
N GLN A 23 34.80 23.86 10.98
CA GLN A 23 34.64 22.45 11.26
C GLN A 23 34.16 22.21 12.69
N LEU A 24 33.08 21.42 12.85
CA LEU A 24 32.84 20.70 14.10
C LEU A 24 32.22 19.33 13.78
N GLU A 25 33.04 18.30 13.90
CA GLU A 25 32.60 16.91 14.03
C GLU A 25 32.10 16.62 15.44
N SER A 26 31.25 15.58 15.49
CA SER A 26 30.96 14.71 16.65
C SER A 26 29.87 15.16 17.62
N THR A 27 28.69 14.54 17.52
CA THR A 27 28.30 13.33 18.30
C THR A 27 26.77 13.25 18.37
N GLY A 28 26.17 12.15 17.92
CA GLY A 28 24.74 11.91 18.12
C GLY A 28 24.16 10.89 17.15
N GLY A 29 24.37 9.62 17.46
CA GLY A 29 23.82 8.52 16.69
C GLY A 29 22.29 8.52 16.66
N CYS A 30 21.74 8.44 15.46
CA CYS A 30 20.52 7.72 15.15
C CYS A 30 20.64 7.33 13.68
N ARG A 31 21.11 6.11 13.40
CA ARG A 31 20.99 5.54 12.06
C ARG A 31 19.49 5.36 11.81
N PRO A 32 18.86 6.06 10.84
CA PRO A 32 17.53 5.66 10.43
C PRO A 32 17.68 4.23 9.89
N GLY A 33 17.00 3.30 10.56
CA GLY A 33 16.85 1.94 10.08
C GLY A 33 16.47 2.00 8.60
N HIS A 34 17.14 1.17 7.82
CA HIS A 34 16.83 0.96 6.41
C HIS A 34 15.34 0.62 6.29
N MET A 35 14.50 1.63 6.13
CA MET A 35 13.18 1.44 5.54
C MET A 35 13.51 0.90 4.15
N PRO A 36 13.06 -0.30 3.77
CA PRO A 36 13.21 -0.74 2.40
C PRO A 36 12.52 0.36 1.58
N LEU A 37 13.30 1.13 0.82
CA LEU A 37 12.73 1.98 -0.22
C LEU A 37 11.80 1.04 -0.98
N PRO A 38 10.48 1.31 -1.03
CA PRO A 38 9.57 0.45 -1.76
C PRO A 38 10.09 0.48 -3.19
N GLY A 39 10.74 -0.61 -3.60
CA GLY A 39 11.26 -0.81 -4.93
C GLY A 39 10.07 -0.87 -5.86
N SER A 40 9.62 0.32 -6.25
CA SER A 40 8.79 0.67 -7.39
C SER A 40 7.99 -0.51 -7.94
N THR A 41 6.92 -0.89 -7.26
CA THR A 41 5.92 -1.85 -7.77
C THR A 41 5.52 -1.50 -9.21
N SER A 42 5.47 -0.20 -9.51
CA SER A 42 5.28 0.34 -10.86
C SER A 42 6.39 -0.06 -11.85
N VAL A 43 7.67 0.03 -11.47
CA VAL A 43 8.80 -0.39 -12.33
C VAL A 43 8.84 -1.90 -12.48
N ARG A 44 8.52 -2.68 -11.44
CA ARG A 44 8.41 -4.15 -11.57
C ARG A 44 7.29 -4.53 -12.53
N ALA A 45 6.14 -3.86 -12.45
CA ALA A 45 5.03 -4.05 -13.39
C ALA A 45 5.43 -3.67 -14.82
N ALA A 46 6.09 -2.51 -15.00
CA ALA A 46 6.59 -2.06 -16.29
C ALA A 46 7.64 -3.03 -16.89
N PHE A 47 8.55 -3.57 -16.06
CA PHE A 47 9.54 -4.56 -16.50
C PHE A 47 8.89 -5.83 -17.02
N VAL A 48 7.93 -6.39 -16.27
CA VAL A 48 7.19 -7.59 -16.70
C VAL A 48 6.41 -7.33 -17.99
N HIS A 49 5.83 -6.14 -18.13
CA HIS A 49 5.13 -5.74 -19.36
C HIS A 49 6.08 -5.68 -20.57
N VAL A 50 7.21 -4.98 -20.45
CA VAL A 50 8.21 -4.85 -21.53
C VAL A 50 8.79 -6.21 -21.95
N VAL A 51 9.04 -7.10 -20.98
CA VAL A 51 9.49 -8.47 -21.29
C VAL A 51 8.40 -9.24 -22.05
N GLY A 52 7.13 -9.06 -21.68
CA GLY A 52 5.99 -9.61 -22.42
C GLY A 52 5.94 -9.13 -23.87
N ASP A 53 6.06 -7.83 -24.09
CA ASP A 53 6.04 -7.21 -25.43
C ASP A 53 7.22 -7.65 -26.30
N LEU A 54 8.40 -7.82 -25.69
CA LEU A 54 9.59 -8.33 -26.39
C LEU A 54 9.37 -9.77 -26.85
N LEU A 55 8.86 -10.64 -25.98
CA LEU A 55 8.57 -12.03 -26.32
C LEU A 55 7.50 -12.14 -27.42
N GLN A 56 6.45 -11.32 -27.35
CA GLN A 56 5.43 -11.25 -28.39
C GLN A 56 6.02 -10.80 -29.74
N SER A 57 6.87 -9.76 -29.72
CA SER A 57 7.52 -9.24 -30.92
C SER A 57 8.43 -10.29 -31.58
N ILE A 58 9.20 -11.04 -30.79
CA ILE A 58 10.02 -12.16 -31.28
C ILE A 58 9.12 -13.26 -31.88
N GLY A 59 8.00 -13.59 -31.23
CA GLY A 59 7.05 -14.57 -31.73
C GLY A 59 6.46 -14.22 -33.09
N VAL A 60 6.05 -12.96 -33.28
CA VAL A 60 5.55 -12.46 -34.58
C VAL A 60 6.66 -12.48 -35.63
N LEU A 61 7.88 -12.08 -35.28
CA LEU A 61 9.03 -12.11 -36.19
C LEU A 61 9.34 -13.53 -36.69
N VAL A 62 9.29 -14.53 -35.79
CA VAL A 62 9.48 -15.94 -36.16
C VAL A 62 8.35 -16.40 -37.09
N ALA A 63 7.09 -16.09 -36.78
CA ALA A 63 5.96 -16.44 -37.63
C ALA A 63 6.09 -15.82 -39.04
N ALA A 64 6.45 -14.54 -39.12
CA ALA A 64 6.67 -13.83 -40.38
C ALA A 64 7.83 -14.45 -41.19
N THR A 65 8.92 -14.84 -40.52
CA THR A 65 10.08 -15.49 -41.16
C THR A 65 9.69 -16.84 -41.75
N ILE A 66 8.91 -17.65 -41.03
CA ILE A 66 8.41 -18.94 -41.52
C ILE A 66 7.54 -18.75 -42.77
N ILE A 67 6.66 -17.75 -42.77
CA ILE A 67 5.79 -17.44 -43.91
C ILE A 67 6.59 -16.97 -45.12
N TYR A 68 7.64 -16.19 -44.91
CA TYR A 68 8.53 -15.72 -45.98
C TYR A 68 9.20 -16.88 -46.72
N PHE A 69 9.75 -17.86 -45.99
CA PHE A 69 10.40 -19.01 -46.60
C PHE A 69 9.43 -20.08 -47.10
N LYS A 70 8.25 -20.21 -46.48
CA LYS A 70 7.22 -21.20 -46.87
C LYS A 70 5.84 -20.53 -46.98
N PRO A 71 5.51 -19.93 -48.14
CA PRO A 71 4.22 -19.28 -48.36
C PRO A 71 3.02 -20.24 -48.38
N GLN A 72 3.25 -21.55 -48.29
CA GLN A 72 2.21 -22.58 -48.12
C GLN A 72 1.69 -22.63 -46.68
N CYS A 73 2.44 -22.08 -45.72
CA CYS A 73 2.14 -22.07 -44.29
C CYS A 73 1.45 -20.77 -43.83
N LYS A 74 0.57 -20.16 -44.64
CA LYS A 74 -0.14 -18.90 -44.29
C LYS A 74 -0.97 -18.99 -43.00
N ILE A 75 -1.37 -20.19 -42.61
CA ILE A 75 -2.10 -20.47 -41.36
C ILE A 75 -1.24 -20.26 -40.10
N ALA A 76 0.09 -20.19 -40.24
CA ALA A 76 0.99 -19.92 -39.11
C ALA A 76 0.74 -18.55 -38.46
N ASP A 77 0.32 -17.54 -39.23
CA ASP A 77 0.07 -16.18 -38.72
C ASP A 77 -1.17 -16.12 -37.80
N PRO A 78 -2.36 -16.63 -38.20
CA PRO A 78 -3.49 -16.74 -37.29
C PRO A 78 -3.21 -17.57 -36.04
N ILE A 79 -2.50 -18.70 -36.16
CA ILE A 79 -2.18 -19.56 -35.01
C ILE A 79 -1.27 -18.84 -34.02
N SER A 80 -0.21 -18.19 -34.53
CA SER A 80 0.71 -17.42 -33.69
C SER A 80 -0.04 -16.29 -32.99
N THR A 81 -0.86 -15.54 -33.71
CA THR A 81 -1.64 -14.42 -33.17
C THR A 81 -2.62 -14.88 -32.08
N LEU A 82 -3.31 -16.00 -32.30
CA LEU A 82 -4.28 -16.54 -31.34
C LEU A 82 -3.57 -17.11 -30.10
N PHE A 83 -2.42 -17.77 -30.28
CA PHE A 83 -1.58 -18.24 -29.19
C PHE A 83 -1.10 -17.07 -28.31
N PHE A 84 -0.53 -16.02 -28.91
CA PHE A 84 -0.09 -14.84 -28.17
C PHE A 84 -1.24 -14.08 -27.53
N SER A 85 -2.39 -13.98 -28.20
CA SER A 85 -3.59 -13.37 -27.62
C SER A 85 -4.03 -14.08 -26.34
N VAL A 86 -4.11 -15.41 -26.34
CA VAL A 86 -4.46 -16.19 -25.15
C VAL A 86 -3.39 -16.05 -24.06
N PHE A 87 -2.12 -16.06 -24.43
CA PHE A 87 -1.01 -15.88 -23.49
C PHE A 87 -1.07 -14.52 -22.77
N VAL A 88 -1.24 -13.43 -23.51
CA VAL A 88 -1.38 -12.07 -22.96
C VAL A 88 -2.65 -11.92 -22.13
N LEU A 89 -3.76 -12.51 -22.58
CA LEU A 89 -5.00 -12.49 -21.83
C LEU A 89 -4.84 -13.20 -20.47
N GLY A 90 -4.19 -14.36 -20.46
CA GLY A 90 -3.92 -15.12 -19.23
C GLY A 90 -2.98 -14.39 -18.27
N SER A 91 -1.91 -13.77 -18.79
CA SER A 91 -0.97 -13.01 -17.96
C SER A 91 -1.62 -11.76 -17.35
N THR A 92 -2.42 -11.04 -18.16
CA THR A 92 -3.12 -9.83 -17.73
C THR A 92 -4.26 -10.14 -16.76
N PHE A 93 -4.98 -11.26 -16.94
CA PHE A 93 -6.10 -11.63 -16.08
C PHE A 93 -5.71 -11.74 -14.60
N THR A 94 -4.50 -12.25 -14.31
CA THR A 94 -4.00 -12.35 -12.93
C THR A 94 -3.81 -10.98 -12.29
N ILE A 95 -3.20 -10.04 -13.02
CA ILE A 95 -2.99 -8.65 -12.56
C ILE A 95 -4.33 -7.94 -12.42
N LEU A 96 -5.20 -8.09 -13.42
CA LEU A 96 -6.52 -7.48 -13.44
C LEU A 96 -7.37 -7.91 -12.24
N ARG A 97 -7.36 -9.20 -11.89
CA ARG A 97 -8.04 -9.71 -10.69
C ARG A 97 -7.50 -9.07 -9.40
N ASP A 98 -6.19 -8.89 -9.31
CA ASP A 98 -5.57 -8.27 -8.13
C ASP A 98 -5.95 -6.78 -8.02
N VAL A 99 -6.02 -6.06 -9.15
CA VAL A 99 -6.53 -4.67 -9.20
C VAL A 99 -8.00 -4.61 -8.82
N PHE A 100 -8.84 -5.48 -9.37
CA PHE A 100 -10.26 -5.54 -9.01
C PHE A 100 -10.46 -5.81 -7.51
N ARG A 101 -9.65 -6.68 -6.90
CA ARG A 101 -9.73 -6.92 -5.45
C ARG A 101 -9.41 -5.67 -4.64
N VAL A 102 -8.41 -4.89 -5.05
CA VAL A 102 -8.06 -3.62 -4.40
C VAL A 102 -9.18 -2.60 -4.57
N LEU A 103 -9.74 -2.47 -5.79
CA LEU A 103 -10.85 -1.55 -6.08
C LEU A 103 -12.14 -1.92 -5.35
N MET A 104 -12.39 -3.21 -5.15
CA MET A 104 -13.53 -3.72 -4.38
C MET A 104 -13.32 -3.60 -2.86
N GLU A 105 -12.30 -2.88 -2.41
CA GLU A 105 -12.02 -2.71 -0.99
C GLU A 105 -11.84 -4.06 -0.26
N GLY A 106 -11.34 -5.06 -0.99
CA GLY A 106 -11.22 -6.41 -0.48
C GLY A 106 -10.21 -6.53 0.67
N ALA A 107 -10.50 -7.45 1.58
CA ALA A 107 -9.62 -7.75 2.71
C ALA A 107 -8.19 -8.14 2.24
N PRO A 108 -7.16 -7.66 2.93
CA PRO A 108 -5.77 -7.97 2.60
C PRO A 108 -5.49 -9.47 2.68
N ARG A 109 -4.71 -9.98 1.72
CA ARG A 109 -4.34 -11.41 1.69
C ARG A 109 -3.45 -11.74 2.90
N GLY A 110 -3.88 -12.71 3.71
CA GLY A 110 -3.09 -13.24 4.82
C GLY A 110 -3.35 -12.59 6.19
N ILE A 111 -4.31 -11.68 6.29
CA ILE A 111 -4.77 -11.16 7.59
C ILE A 111 -6.19 -11.69 7.82
N GLU A 112 -6.33 -12.54 8.84
CA GLU A 112 -7.62 -13.04 9.27
C GLU A 112 -8.27 -12.06 10.24
N PHE A 113 -9.58 -11.84 10.04
CA PHE A 113 -10.40 -10.97 10.86
C PHE A 113 -10.33 -11.35 12.35
N ASP A 114 -10.46 -12.65 12.65
CA ASP A 114 -10.42 -13.17 14.01
C ASP A 114 -9.08 -12.91 14.70
N THR A 115 -7.95 -13.06 13.97
CA THR A 115 -6.63 -12.81 14.54
C THR A 115 -6.45 -11.34 14.93
N VAL A 116 -6.98 -10.40 14.15
CA VAL A 116 -6.95 -8.95 14.48
C VAL A 116 -7.83 -8.67 15.69
N LYS A 117 -9.02 -9.27 15.73
CA LYS A 117 -9.96 -9.13 16.84
C LYS A 117 -9.37 -9.66 18.16
N GLU A 118 -8.75 -10.83 18.15
CA GLU A 118 -8.08 -11.41 19.33
C GLU A 118 -6.97 -10.52 19.86
N VAL A 119 -6.18 -9.89 18.98
CA VAL A 119 -5.11 -8.97 19.39
C VAL A 119 -5.66 -7.73 20.06
N LEU A 120 -6.77 -7.20 19.55
CA LEU A 120 -7.47 -6.05 20.13
C LEU A 120 -8.10 -6.40 21.49
N LEU A 121 -8.72 -7.57 21.61
CA LEU A 121 -9.29 -8.07 22.87
C LEU A 121 -8.21 -8.36 23.93
N GLY A 122 -6.97 -8.63 23.51
CA GLY A 122 -5.83 -8.81 24.42
C GLY A 122 -5.26 -7.50 25.00
N VAL A 123 -5.76 -6.33 24.58
CA VAL A 123 -5.36 -5.03 25.13
C VAL A 123 -6.10 -4.77 26.45
N CYS A 124 -5.35 -4.41 27.49
CA CYS A 124 -5.93 -4.12 28.80
C CYS A 124 -6.94 -2.97 28.71
N GLY A 125 -8.15 -3.18 29.23
CA GLY A 125 -9.23 -2.19 29.19
C GLY A 125 -10.17 -2.29 27.99
N VAL A 126 -9.89 -3.17 27.02
CA VAL A 126 -10.81 -3.46 25.90
C VAL A 126 -11.83 -4.51 26.31
N LYS A 127 -13.12 -4.18 26.20
CA LYS A 127 -14.24 -5.09 26.48
C LYS A 127 -14.80 -5.73 25.21
N SER A 128 -14.83 -4.99 24.10
CA SER A 128 -15.20 -5.56 22.79
C SER A 128 -14.64 -4.73 21.64
N ALA A 129 -14.54 -5.34 20.45
CA ALA A 129 -14.17 -4.69 19.20
C ALA A 129 -15.22 -5.02 18.12
N HIS A 130 -15.73 -3.99 17.46
CA HIS A 130 -16.79 -4.07 16.44
C HIS A 130 -16.46 -3.17 15.25
N ASP A 131 -17.25 -3.30 14.18
CA ASP A 131 -17.10 -2.49 12.96
C ASP A 131 -15.65 -2.50 12.42
N LEU A 132 -15.03 -3.68 12.48
CA LEU A 132 -13.67 -3.88 12.00
C LEU A 132 -13.72 -3.98 10.47
N HIS A 133 -13.15 -2.99 9.81
CA HIS A 133 -12.97 -2.96 8.38
C HIS A 133 -11.49 -3.04 8.02
N LEU A 134 -11.17 -3.91 7.07
CA LEU A 134 -9.82 -4.19 6.60
C LEU A 134 -9.76 -3.99 5.09
N TRP A 135 -8.85 -3.15 4.64
CA TRP A 135 -8.69 -2.80 3.22
C TRP A 135 -7.25 -2.98 2.77
N ALA A 136 -7.06 -3.43 1.53
CA ALA A 136 -5.79 -3.35 0.84
C ALA A 136 -5.79 -2.17 -0.13
N LEU A 137 -5.06 -1.09 0.19
CA LEU A 137 -4.90 0.07 -0.70
C LEU A 137 -3.96 -0.24 -1.87
N THR A 138 -2.91 -1.02 -1.61
CA THR A 138 -2.00 -1.56 -2.62
C THR A 138 -1.52 -2.94 -2.17
N PRO A 139 -0.81 -3.71 -3.02
CA PRO A 139 -0.24 -4.99 -2.61
C PRO A 139 0.67 -4.93 -1.37
N SER A 140 1.23 -3.76 -1.05
CA SER A 140 2.15 -3.54 0.07
C SER A 140 1.63 -2.57 1.14
N HIS A 141 0.47 -1.93 0.93
CA HIS A 141 -0.11 -1.00 1.90
C HIS A 141 -1.52 -1.46 2.28
N HIS A 142 -1.68 -1.75 3.57
CA HIS A 142 -2.94 -2.15 4.17
C HIS A 142 -3.45 -1.05 5.09
N ALA A 143 -4.77 -0.87 5.08
CA ALA A 143 -5.49 0.08 5.92
C ALA A 143 -6.54 -0.65 6.76
N MET A 144 -6.84 -0.12 7.95
CA MET A 144 -7.90 -0.64 8.80
C MET A 144 -8.63 0.48 9.55
N SER A 145 -9.90 0.23 9.86
CA SER A 145 -10.71 1.00 10.79
C SER A 145 -11.40 0.06 11.77
N VAL A 146 -11.46 0.41 13.04
CA VAL A 146 -12.14 -0.41 14.06
C VAL A 146 -12.67 0.43 15.20
N HIS A 147 -13.81 0.02 15.75
CA HIS A 147 -14.39 0.59 16.95
C HIS A 147 -14.13 -0.32 18.13
N VAL A 148 -13.58 0.23 19.20
CA VAL A 148 -13.17 -0.50 20.40
C VAL A 148 -13.92 0.03 21.60
N ALA A 149 -14.72 -0.82 22.22
CA ALA A 149 -15.46 -0.52 23.44
C ALA A 149 -14.56 -0.75 24.67
N VAL A 150 -14.29 0.29 25.44
CA VAL A 150 -13.46 0.25 26.64
C VAL A 150 -14.28 0.31 27.93
N ASP A 151 -13.69 -0.23 29.00
CA ASP A 151 -14.26 -0.14 30.33
C ASP A 151 -14.29 1.31 30.85
N ALA A 152 -15.23 1.62 31.73
CA ALA A 152 -15.37 2.95 32.32
C ALA A 152 -14.16 3.34 33.20
N SER A 153 -13.43 2.36 33.73
CA SER A 153 -12.21 2.60 34.55
C SER A 153 -10.93 2.72 33.74
N ALA A 154 -10.96 2.43 32.43
CA ALA A 154 -9.76 2.44 31.58
C ALA A 154 -9.51 3.84 31.00
N ASP A 155 -8.24 4.22 30.88
CA ASP A 155 -7.83 5.45 30.21
C ASP A 155 -7.92 5.29 28.68
N PRO A 156 -8.78 6.05 27.97
CA PRO A 156 -8.99 5.87 26.54
C PRO A 156 -7.73 6.12 25.70
N GLU A 157 -6.88 7.06 26.11
CA GLU A 157 -5.67 7.43 25.38
C GLU A 157 -4.61 6.32 25.44
N THR A 158 -4.45 5.72 26.63
CA THR A 158 -3.57 4.56 26.84
C THR A 158 -4.02 3.36 26.01
N VAL A 159 -5.34 3.07 25.97
CA VAL A 159 -5.88 1.97 25.15
C VAL A 159 -5.66 2.23 23.66
N LEU A 160 -5.93 3.45 23.20
CA LEU A 160 -5.71 3.85 21.81
C LEU A 160 -4.25 3.66 21.39
N TRP A 161 -3.32 4.12 22.23
CA TRP A 161 -1.89 4.00 21.98
C TRP A 161 -1.44 2.53 21.91
N GLU A 162 -1.86 1.70 22.88
CA GLU A 162 -1.47 0.30 22.96
C GLU A 162 -2.05 -0.50 21.79
N ALA A 163 -3.35 -0.33 21.51
CA ALA A 163 -4.01 -0.98 20.38
C ALA A 163 -3.34 -0.61 19.05
N THR A 164 -3.10 0.67 18.81
CA THR A 164 -2.44 1.15 17.58
C THR A 164 -1.02 0.58 17.45
N THR A 165 -0.27 0.53 18.55
CA THR A 165 1.10 0.01 18.57
C THR A 165 1.14 -1.49 18.28
N ARG A 166 0.24 -2.29 18.88
CA ARG A 166 0.13 -3.73 18.60
C ARG A 166 -0.30 -4.03 17.17
N LEU A 167 -1.24 -3.26 16.64
CA LEU A 167 -1.71 -3.42 15.27
C LEU A 167 -0.61 -3.13 14.25
N ARG A 168 0.15 -2.04 14.46
CA ARG A 168 1.28 -1.69 13.59
C ARG A 168 2.42 -2.70 13.67
N SER A 169 2.79 -3.13 14.88
CA SER A 169 3.91 -4.06 15.08
C SER A 169 3.62 -5.48 14.59
N LYS A 170 2.38 -5.98 14.79
CA LYS A 170 2.04 -7.37 14.46
C LYS A 170 1.58 -7.55 13.01
N PHE A 171 0.86 -6.59 12.44
CA PHE A 171 0.25 -6.71 11.11
C PHE A 171 0.81 -5.72 10.07
N GLY A 172 1.60 -4.72 10.48
CA GLY A 172 2.22 -3.79 9.54
C GLY A 172 1.26 -2.82 8.85
N PHE A 173 0.09 -2.54 9.43
CA PHE A 173 -0.86 -1.58 8.87
C PHE A 173 -0.21 -0.20 8.71
N THR A 174 -0.22 0.34 7.49
CA THR A 174 0.33 1.68 7.21
C THR A 174 -0.60 2.76 7.75
N SER A 175 -1.90 2.58 7.52
CA SER A 175 -2.96 3.49 7.98
C SER A 175 -3.89 2.72 8.90
N CYS A 176 -4.03 3.16 10.14
CA CYS A 176 -4.87 2.51 11.13
C CYS A 176 -5.66 3.57 11.88
N THR A 177 -6.98 3.46 11.84
CA THR A 177 -7.89 4.32 12.60
C THR A 177 -8.57 3.46 13.66
N VAL A 178 -8.42 3.85 14.93
CA VAL A 178 -9.05 3.16 16.06
C VAL A 178 -9.93 4.17 16.76
N GLN A 179 -11.24 3.93 16.77
CA GLN A 179 -12.20 4.73 17.50
C GLN A 179 -12.45 4.09 18.86
N VAL A 180 -12.19 4.83 19.93
CA VAL A 180 -12.43 4.36 21.30
C VAL A 180 -13.79 4.85 21.76
N GLU A 181 -14.65 3.90 22.13
CA GLU A 181 -16.00 4.15 22.61
C GLU A 181 -16.13 3.64 24.04
N ARG A 182 -16.94 4.32 24.86
CA ARG A 182 -17.29 3.77 26.18
C ARG A 182 -18.31 2.67 25.98
N ASN A 183 -18.14 1.56 26.71
CA ASN A 183 -19.11 0.49 26.70
C ASN A 183 -20.50 1.02 27.17
N ARG A 184 -21.40 1.25 26.21
CA ARG A 184 -22.84 1.36 26.46
C ARG A 184 -23.45 0.00 26.16
N GLU A 185 -24.20 -0.54 27.10
CA GLU A 185 -24.81 -1.88 27.05
C GLU A 185 -25.87 -2.07 25.94
N GLU A 186 -26.07 -1.10 25.05
CA GLU A 186 -27.10 -1.13 23.99
C GLU A 186 -26.68 -1.83 22.68
N MET A 187 -25.47 -2.38 22.58
CA MET A 187 -25.03 -3.15 21.40
C MET A 187 -24.66 -4.59 21.75
N ALA A 188 -25.64 -5.34 22.26
CA ALA A 188 -25.62 -6.80 22.36
C ALA A 188 -26.71 -7.41 21.47
#